data_AF-A0A367J593-F1
#
_entry.id   AF-A0A367J593-F1
#
_cell.length_a   1.000
_cell.length_b   1.000
_cell.length_c   1.000
_cell.angle_alpha   90.00
_cell.angle_beta   90.00
_cell.angle_gamma   90.00
#
_symmetry.space_group_name_H-M   'P 1'
#
loop_
_entity.id
_entity.type
_entity.pdbx_description
1 polymer ?
#
loop_
_entity_poly.entity_id
_entity_poly.type
_entity_poly.pdbx_seq_one_letter_code
_entity_poly.pdbx_strand_id
1 'polypeptide(L)' 'MHNESDFATDTVIEDQVLSDKPRILLMGLQRSGKSSIQRVVFGKMPPNDTLYLESTTKIQKEDIA' A
#
# COMPACT_ATOMS: atom_id res chain seq x y z
N MET A 1 0.20 22.33 33.14
CA MET A 1 0.61 22.37 31.72
C MET A 1 0.95 20.96 31.33
N HIS A 2 0.00 20.27 30.68
CA HIS A 2 0.29 18.98 30.05
C HIS A 2 0.90 19.31 28.69
N ASN A 3 2.14 18.87 28.46
CA ASN A 3 2.88 19.17 27.25
C ASN A 3 2.22 18.50 26.04
N GLU A 4 1.85 19.29 25.04
CA GLU A 4 1.28 18.84 23.76
C GLU A 4 2.35 18.27 22.80
N SER A 5 3.54 17.89 23.29
CA SER A 5 4.69 17.51 22.46
C SER A 5 4.87 16.01 22.23
N ASP A 6 4.05 15.15 22.85
CA ASP A 6 4.25 13.69 22.78
C ASP A 6 3.46 13.01 21.65
N PHE A 7 2.71 13.77 20.83
CA PHE A 7 1.90 13.20 19.75
C PHE A 7 2.65 13.06 18.40
N ALA A 8 3.82 13.70 18.25
CA ALA A 8 4.51 13.79 16.96
C ALA A 8 5.63 12.75 16.74
N THR A 9 6.05 12.03 17.78
CA THR A 9 7.18 11.09 17.71
C THR A 9 6.79 9.68 17.29
N ASP A 10 5.53 9.28 17.46
CA ASP A 10 5.07 7.93 17.13
C ASP A 10 4.93 7.71 15.61
N THR A 11 4.56 8.75 14.85
CA THR A 11 4.37 8.66 13.40
C THR A 11 5.68 8.57 12.61
N VAL A 12 6.81 9.04 13.16
CA VAL A 12 8.11 9.06 12.47
C VAL A 12 8.90 7.76 12.69
N ILE A 13 8.69 7.09 13.83
CA ILE A 13 9.42 5.87 14.19
C ILE A 13 8.90 4.66 13.41
N GLU A 14 7.60 4.59 13.08
CA GLU A 14 7.05 3.49 12.26
C GLU A 14 7.71 3.41 10.86
N ASP A 15 7.95 4.55 10.20
CA ASP A 15 8.46 4.57 8.82
C ASP A 15 9.94 4.15 8.72
N GLN A 16 10.71 4.28 9.82
CA GLN A 16 12.12 3.85 9.89
C GLN A 16 12.28 2.36 10.15
N VAL A 17 11.39 1.72 10.93
CA VAL A 17 11.44 0.27 11.16
C VAL A 17 10.89 -0.52 9.95
N LEU A 18 10.06 0.13 9.12
CA LEU A 18 9.55 -0.42 7.87
C LEU A 18 10.56 -0.40 6.69
N SER A 19 11.80 0.09 6.87
CA SER A 19 12.79 0.17 5.79
C SER A 19 13.46 -1.16 5.45
N ASP A 20 13.45 -2.13 6.36
CA ASP A 20 14.18 -3.39 6.18
C ASP A 20 13.39 -4.46 5.40
N LYS A 21 12.09 -4.22 5.16
CA LYS A 21 11.27 -5.12 4.33
C LYS A 21 11.49 -4.81 2.85
N PRO A 22 11.74 -5.82 1.99
CA PRO A 22 11.86 -5.60 0.56
C PRO A 22 10.56 -5.02 -0.02
N ARG A 23 10.68 -4.01 -0.89
CA ARG A 23 9.55 -3.31 -1.51
C ARG A 23 9.50 -3.56 -3.01
N ILE A 24 8.30 -3.81 -3.53
CA ILE A 24 8.04 -3.98 -4.97
C ILE A 24 7.16 -2.84 -5.44
N LEU A 25 7.55 -2.19 -6.55
CA LEU A 25 6.77 -1.14 -7.20
C LEU A 25 6.22 -1.63 -8.54
N LEU A 26 4.88 -1.72 -8.65
CA LEU A 26 4.22 -2.09 -9.91
C LEU A 26 3.99 -0.83 -10.77
N MET A 27 4.73 -0.72 -11.88
CA MET A 27 4.65 0.39 -12.83
C MET A 27 4.10 -0.05 -14.19
N GLY A 28 3.70 0.90 -15.04
CA GLY A 28 3.20 0.64 -16.40
C GLY A 28 1.99 1.50 -16.79
N LEU A 29 1.56 1.38 -18.06
CA LEU A 29 0.45 2.15 -18.65
C LEU A 29 -0.86 2.05 -17.86
N GLN A 30 -1.72 3.06 -17.92
CA GLN A 30 -3.04 3.00 -17.27
C GLN A 30 -3.83 1.79 -17.79
N ARG A 31 -4.61 1.15 -16.89
CA ARG A 31 -5.39 -0.07 -17.19
C ARG A 31 -4.58 -1.34 -17.55
N SER A 32 -3.26 -1.35 -17.40
CA SER A 32 -2.41 -2.53 -17.65
C SER A 32 -2.52 -3.68 -16.63
N GLY A 33 -3.48 -3.64 -15.70
CA GLY A 33 -3.69 -4.71 -14.73
C GLY A 33 -2.80 -4.70 -13.48
N LYS A 34 -2.14 -3.58 -13.14
CA LYS A 34 -1.29 -3.49 -11.93
C LYS A 34 -2.07 -3.80 -10.64
N SER A 35 -3.21 -3.14 -10.47
CA SER A 35 -4.04 -3.29 -9.27
C SER A 35 -4.72 -4.67 -9.20
N SER A 36 -5.03 -5.28 -10.36
CA SER A 36 -5.57 -6.65 -10.39
C SER A 36 -4.52 -7.68 -9.99
N ILE A 37 -3.27 -7.56 -10.48
CA ILE A 37 -2.17 -8.44 -10.06
C ILE A 37 -1.96 -8.36 -8.55
N GLN A 38 -1.89 -7.14 -8.02
CA GLN A 38 -1.65 -6.91 -6.60
C GLN A 38 -2.75 -7.50 -5.70
N ARG A 39 -4.02 -7.24 -6.00
CA ARG A 39 -5.16 -7.72 -5.17
C ARG A 39 -5.39 -9.22 -5.28
N VAL A 40 -5.13 -9.84 -6.43
CA VAL A 40 -5.30 -11.29 -6.59
C VAL A 40 -4.17 -12.05 -5.88
N VAL A 41 -2.91 -11.66 -6.14
CA VAL A 41 -1.74 -12.40 -5.63
C VAL A 41 -1.58 -12.20 -4.13
N PHE A 42 -1.65 -10.95 -3.66
CA PHE A 42 -1.37 -10.58 -2.28
C PHE A 42 -2.64 -10.39 -1.44
N GLY A 43 -3.72 -9.88 -2.02
CA GLY A 43 -5.01 -9.70 -1.34
C GLY A 43 -5.96 -10.90 -1.42
N LYS A 44 -5.59 -11.97 -2.14
CA LYS A 44 -6.42 -13.17 -2.37
C LYS A 44 -7.81 -12.88 -2.95
N MET A 45 -7.95 -11.76 -3.65
CA MET A 45 -9.16 -11.42 -4.40
C MET A 45 -9.39 -12.46 -5.52
N PRO A 46 -10.63 -12.95 -5.73
CA PRO A 46 -10.97 -13.75 -6.89
C PRO A 46 -10.67 -13.01 -8.19
N PRO A 47 -10.10 -13.66 -9.23
CA PRO A 47 -9.72 -12.98 -10.47
C PRO A 47 -10.91 -12.34 -11.20
N ASN A 48 -12.11 -12.92 -11.09
CA ASN A 48 -13.33 -12.38 -11.70
C ASN A 48 -13.76 -11.05 -11.09
N ASP A 49 -13.49 -10.85 -9.79
CA ASP A 49 -13.86 -9.62 -9.08
C ASP A 49 -13.00 -8.43 -9.55
N THR A 50 -11.84 -8.70 -10.17
CA THR A 50 -10.96 -7.65 -10.68
C THR A 50 -11.56 -6.82 -11.83
N LEU A 51 -12.62 -7.33 -12.47
CA LEU A 51 -13.39 -6.61 -13.50
C LEU A 51 -13.99 -5.30 -12.97
N TYR A 52 -14.26 -5.23 -11.67
CA TYR A 52 -14.92 -4.10 -11.02
C TYR A 52 -13.93 -3.16 -10.29
N LEU A 53 -12.64 -3.27 -10.59
CA LEU A 53 -11.63 -2.39 -9.98
C LEU A 53 -11.69 -0.97 -10.52
N GLU A 54 -11.77 -0.03 -9.59
CA GLU A 54 -11.65 1.40 -9.88
C GLU A 54 -10.23 1.78 -10.30
N SER A 55 -10.12 2.86 -11.07
CA SER A 55 -8.81 3.37 -11.51
C SER A 55 -8.02 3.92 -10.33
N THR A 56 -6.74 3.52 -10.23
CA THR A 56 -5.84 4.00 -9.19
C THR A 56 -5.33 5.40 -9.52
N THR A 57 -5.62 6.38 -8.64
CA THR A 57 -5.22 7.80 -8.80
C THR A 57 -4.05 8.22 -7.90
N LYS A 58 -3.73 7.42 -6.88
CA LYS A 58 -2.64 7.64 -5.92
C LYS A 58 -1.85 6.36 -5.72
N ILE A 59 -0.60 6.48 -5.28
CA ILE A 59 0.24 5.33 -4.93
C ILE A 59 -0.37 4.65 -3.70
N GLN A 60 -0.68 3.35 -3.84
CA GLN A 60 -1.13 2.50 -2.75
C GLN A 60 0.10 1.78 -2.18
N LYS A 61 0.34 1.93 -0.87
CA LYS A 61 1.37 1.21 -0.11
C LYS A 61 0.64 0.24 0.82
N GLU A 62 0.87 -1.05 0.63
CA GLU A 62 0.26 -2.10 1.44
C GLU A 62 1.34 -3.08 1.84
N ASP A 63 1.34 -3.44 3.13
CA ASP A 63 2.20 -4.49 3.65
C ASP A 63 1.54 -5.85 3.43
N ILE A 64 2.37 -6.85 3.13
CA ILE A 64 1.94 -8.23 2.98
C ILE A 64 2.22 -8.93 4.32
N ALA A 65 1.18 -9.48 4.95
CA ALA A 65 1.27 -10.25 6.19
C ALA A 65 1.61 -11.73 5.93
#